data_AF-A0A7R8VNC9-F1
#
_entry.id   AF-A0A7R8VNC9-F1
#
_cell.length_a   1.000
_cell.length_b   1.000
_cell.length_c   1.000
_cell.angle_alpha   90.00
_cell.angle_beta   90.00
_cell.angle_gamma   90.00
#
_symmetry.space_group_name_H-M   'P 1'
#
loop_
_entity.id
_entity.type
_entity.pdbx_description
1 polymer ?
#
loop_
_entity_poly.entity_id
_entity_poly.type
_entity_poly.pdbx_seq_one_letter_code
_entity_poly.pdbx_strand_id
1 'polypeptide(L)'
;MADGDIRAKENIADKLLDGTMVKQEKRNENTHSDHKGGGDNEDNDSLEEQPLDIGEHYLVRRSDGSWHPAEIIQTRYNDPDGHYEYYVHYEGYNRRLDEWVQRDRIMSSRFDMSDQQWKNSERNPSGDLLADQSDRKITRNQKRRHDEINHIQKTYAEMDPTTAALEKEHEAITKVKYIDRVQIGRYEIDTWYFSPYPEEYGKQPKLWICEYCLKYMRLEKTHRYHMSECTSRQPPGKEIYRKGTLSIWEVDGKDHKVYSQNLCLLAKLFLDHKTLYFDVEPFLFYILCEVDKHGAHLVGYFSKEKESPDGNNVACILTLPPYQRQGYGKLLIAFSYELSKMELSVGSPEKPLSDLGKLSYRSYWSWVLLEILRDFRGSISIKDLSEMTSIAQTDIISTLQSMNMVKYWKGQHVICVTPKLVEEHIKSAQFKRPRLVVDTAALRWAPPKKQQAKAGKK
;
A
#
# COMPACT_ATOMS: atom_id res chain seq x y z
N MET A 1 -40.68 -42.30 27.86
CA MET A 1 -39.50 -42.43 28.74
C MET A 1 -38.30 -41.91 27.98
N ALA A 2 -37.52 -40.94 28.42
CA ALA A 2 -37.65 -39.84 29.36
C ALA A 2 -36.45 -38.93 29.02
N ASP A 3 -36.68 -37.63 29.16
CA ASP A 3 -35.78 -36.49 29.01
C ASP A 3 -34.31 -36.70 29.40
N GLY A 4 -33.41 -35.99 28.71
CA GLY A 4 -32.00 -35.91 29.10
C GLY A 4 -31.13 -35.02 28.21
N ASP A 5 -31.09 -33.73 28.56
CA ASP A 5 -30.01 -32.76 28.31
C ASP A 5 -29.88 -32.02 26.96
N ILE A 6 -30.73 -31.00 26.84
CA ILE A 6 -30.43 -29.72 26.18
C ILE A 6 -30.05 -28.72 27.29
N ARG A 7 -28.78 -28.33 27.40
CA ARG A 7 -28.24 -27.02 27.88
C ARG A 7 -26.84 -27.17 28.49
N ALA A 8 -25.80 -26.83 27.73
CA ALA A 8 -24.50 -26.43 28.29
C ALA A 8 -23.61 -25.77 27.22
N LYS A 9 -24.00 -24.59 26.73
CA LYS A 9 -23.10 -23.64 26.04
C LYS A 9 -23.58 -22.22 26.30
N GLU A 10 -23.24 -21.70 27.47
CA GLU A 10 -23.23 -20.27 27.81
C GLU A 10 -22.45 -20.15 29.13
N ASN A 11 -21.67 -19.07 29.29
CA ASN A 11 -20.77 -18.73 30.41
C ASN A 11 -19.39 -19.39 30.47
N ILE A 12 -18.46 -18.89 29.64
CA ILE A 12 -17.06 -18.66 30.07
C ILE A 12 -16.60 -17.32 29.46
N ALA A 13 -17.17 -16.23 29.97
CA ALA A 13 -16.71 -14.87 29.78
C ALA A 13 -16.87 -14.17 31.14
N ASP A 14 -16.03 -14.56 32.10
CA ASP A 14 -15.82 -13.89 33.38
C ASP A 14 -14.75 -14.67 34.16
N LYS A 15 -13.48 -14.32 33.93
CA LYS A 15 -12.32 -14.64 34.79
C LYS A 15 -11.07 -14.04 34.15
N LEU A 16 -10.84 -12.75 34.40
CA LEU A 16 -9.53 -12.09 34.34
C LEU A 16 -9.66 -10.65 34.87
N LEU A 17 -10.17 -10.50 36.09
CA LEU A 17 -10.11 -9.27 36.88
C LEU A 17 -9.98 -9.66 38.35
N ASP A 18 -8.78 -10.07 38.77
CA ASP A 18 -8.34 -9.82 40.14
C ASP A 18 -6.81 -9.92 40.22
N GLY A 19 -6.17 -8.88 40.75
CA GLY A 19 -4.73 -8.68 40.63
C GLY A 19 -4.21 -7.42 41.31
N THR A 20 -4.66 -7.22 42.55
CA THR A 20 -3.95 -6.57 43.68
C THR A 20 -3.08 -5.32 43.41
N MET A 21 -3.64 -4.17 43.76
CA MET A 21 -2.92 -2.93 44.08
C MET A 21 -2.09 -3.11 45.35
N VAL A 22 -0.76 -2.92 45.27
CA VAL A 22 0.10 -2.71 46.45
C VAL A 22 0.35 -1.21 46.58
N LYS A 23 -0.33 -0.58 47.55
CA LYS A 23 0.00 0.76 48.05
C LYS A 23 1.23 0.64 48.96
N GLN A 24 2.34 1.28 48.59
CA GLN A 24 3.42 1.58 49.52
C GLN A 24 3.20 2.97 50.13
N GLU A 25 2.89 2.99 51.43
CA GLU A 25 2.83 4.17 52.26
C GLU A 25 4.25 4.73 52.47
N LYS A 26 4.49 5.98 52.06
CA LYS A 26 5.67 6.74 52.52
C LYS A 26 5.28 7.56 53.75
N ARG A 27 5.95 7.25 54.84
CA ARG A 27 5.86 7.88 56.17
C ARG A 27 6.57 9.24 56.13
N ASN A 28 5.81 10.32 56.36
CA ASN A 28 6.34 11.65 56.59
C ASN A 28 6.90 11.75 58.03
N GLU A 29 8.21 11.94 58.17
CA GLU A 29 8.81 12.40 59.42
C GLU A 29 9.24 13.87 59.24
N ASN A 30 8.45 14.77 59.85
CA ASN A 30 8.80 16.16 60.05
C ASN A 30 9.91 16.25 61.12
N THR A 31 11.06 16.82 60.75
CA THR A 31 11.96 17.43 61.72
C THR A 31 12.29 18.86 61.27
N HIS A 32 11.84 19.82 62.08
CA HIS A 32 12.18 21.23 61.99
C HIS A 32 13.57 21.46 62.62
N SER A 33 14.45 22.17 61.91
CA SER A 33 15.43 23.06 62.55
C SER A 33 15.85 24.16 61.58
N ASP A 34 15.51 25.40 61.93
CA ASP A 34 15.92 26.65 61.29
C ASP A 34 17.42 26.92 61.46
N HIS A 35 18.12 27.39 60.42
CA HIS A 35 18.90 28.64 60.47
C HIS A 35 19.40 29.13 59.10
N LYS A 36 19.43 30.46 58.99
CA LYS A 36 19.63 31.33 57.82
C LYS A 36 21.08 31.45 57.33
N GLY A 37 21.25 31.79 56.05
CA GLY A 37 22.43 32.46 55.49
C GLY A 37 22.53 32.27 53.98
N GLY A 38 22.49 33.36 53.21
CA GLY A 38 22.33 33.36 51.75
C GLY A 38 23.60 33.17 50.92
N GLY A 39 23.41 33.18 49.60
CA GLY A 39 24.49 33.16 48.61
C GLY A 39 24.04 32.43 47.35
N ASP A 40 23.90 33.18 46.26
CA ASP A 40 23.60 32.72 44.91
C ASP A 40 24.47 31.52 44.49
N ASN A 41 23.86 30.52 43.85
CA ASN A 41 24.39 29.87 42.65
C ASN A 41 23.37 28.91 42.05
N GLU A 42 23.34 28.97 40.72
CA GLU A 42 22.65 28.13 39.75
C GLU A 42 22.79 26.64 40.08
N ASP A 43 21.71 25.86 39.95
CA ASP A 43 21.80 24.49 39.42
C ASP A 43 20.41 23.95 39.06
N ASN A 44 20.18 23.91 37.75
CA ASN A 44 19.78 22.70 37.03
C ASN A 44 18.56 21.93 37.57
N ASP A 45 17.39 22.55 37.51
CA ASP A 45 16.13 21.80 37.53
C ASP A 45 15.97 21.17 36.15
N SER A 46 16.32 19.88 36.05
CA SER A 46 15.99 19.05 34.91
C SER A 46 14.47 19.01 34.78
N LEU A 47 13.92 19.93 33.99
CA LEU A 47 12.55 19.89 33.51
C LEU A 47 12.36 18.53 32.84
N GLU A 48 11.72 17.60 33.54
CA GLU A 48 11.05 16.48 32.88
C GLU A 48 10.04 17.11 31.93
N GLU A 49 10.43 17.28 30.66
CA GLU A 49 9.56 17.83 29.63
C GLU A 49 8.31 16.96 29.58
N GLN A 50 7.18 17.54 30.00
CA GLN A 50 5.90 16.85 29.95
C GLN A 50 5.63 16.43 28.50
N PRO A 51 5.14 15.19 28.28
CA PRO A 51 4.86 14.70 26.94
C PRO A 51 3.82 15.59 26.26
N LEU A 52 4.01 15.85 24.97
CA LEU A 52 3.04 16.58 24.16
C LEU A 52 1.67 15.90 24.16
N ASP A 53 0.64 16.74 24.12
CA ASP A 53 -0.76 16.31 24.05
C ASP A 53 -1.08 15.66 22.69
N ILE A 54 -1.73 14.50 22.74
CA ILE A 54 -2.25 13.77 21.58
C ILE A 54 -3.47 14.51 21.01
N GLY A 55 -3.56 14.62 19.69
CA GLY A 55 -4.61 15.31 18.93
C GLY A 55 -4.34 16.80 18.69
N GLU A 56 -3.30 17.35 19.32
CA GLU A 56 -2.90 18.75 19.11
C GLU A 56 -1.95 18.89 17.92
N HIS A 57 -1.92 20.08 17.33
CA HIS A 57 -1.09 20.39 16.16
C HIS A 57 0.16 21.15 16.56
N TYR A 58 1.30 20.82 15.96
CA TYR A 58 2.58 21.47 16.16
C TYR A 58 3.32 21.63 14.84
N LEU A 59 4.27 22.55 14.77
CA LEU A 59 5.24 22.57 13.67
C LEU A 59 6.30 21.50 13.91
N VAL A 60 6.45 20.59 12.95
CA VAL A 60 7.37 19.45 12.98
C VAL A 60 8.34 19.55 11.81
N ARG A 61 9.63 19.43 12.11
CA ARG A 61 10.72 19.43 11.14
C ARG A 61 10.84 18.06 10.48
N ARG A 62 10.75 18.02 9.16
CA ARG A 62 10.96 16.82 8.33
C ARG A 62 12.45 16.52 8.14
N SER A 63 12.75 15.34 7.59
CA SER A 63 14.14 14.91 7.31
C SER A 63 14.86 15.77 6.27
N ASP A 64 14.12 16.49 5.41
CA ASP A 64 14.65 17.48 4.47
C ASP A 64 14.91 18.86 5.11
N GLY A 65 14.64 19.00 6.42
CA GLY A 65 14.82 20.23 7.18
C GLY A 65 13.65 21.21 7.11
N SER A 66 12.61 20.93 6.32
CA SER A 66 11.43 21.78 6.22
C SER A 66 10.48 21.61 7.41
N TRP A 67 9.79 22.68 7.81
CA TRP A 67 8.82 22.66 8.92
C TRP A 67 7.40 22.56 8.40
N HIS A 68 6.62 21.63 8.95
CA HIS A 68 5.25 21.35 8.52
C HIS A 68 4.31 21.25 9.72
N PRO A 69 3.06 21.74 9.62
CA PRO A 69 2.05 21.49 10.63
C PRO A 69 1.72 20.00 10.64
N ALA A 70 1.73 19.41 11.84
CA ALA A 70 1.43 18.01 12.04
C ALA A 70 0.62 17.79 13.32
N GLU A 71 -0.31 16.85 13.26
CA GLU A 71 -1.06 16.36 14.42
C GLU A 71 -0.23 15.29 15.16
N ILE A 72 -0.15 15.39 16.49
CA ILE A 72 0.42 14.31 17.32
C ILE A 72 -0.61 13.21 17.46
N ILE A 73 -0.36 12.05 16.85
CA ILE A 73 -1.30 10.93 16.84
C ILE A 73 -1.06 9.99 18.03
N GLN A 74 0.21 9.77 18.40
CA GLN A 74 0.56 8.89 19.52
C GLN A 74 1.93 9.27 20.09
N THR A 75 2.13 8.98 21.38
CA THR A 75 3.42 9.17 22.07
C THR A 75 3.90 7.81 22.59
N ARG A 76 5.21 7.54 22.49
CA ARG A 76 5.86 6.39 23.11
C ARG A 76 7.12 6.83 23.86
N TYR A 77 7.47 6.11 24.92
CA TYR A 77 8.75 6.28 25.60
C TYR A 77 9.72 5.19 25.13
N ASN A 78 10.88 5.59 24.64
CA ASN A 78 11.91 4.68 24.18
C ASN A 78 12.86 4.37 25.35
N ASP A 79 12.56 3.29 26.10
CA ASP A 79 13.36 2.89 27.28
C ASP A 79 14.87 2.75 27.00
N PRO A 80 15.32 2.13 25.88
CA PRO A 80 16.73 2.06 25.52
C PRO A 80 17.45 3.41 25.40
N ASP A 81 16.79 4.41 24.81
CA ASP A 81 17.41 5.69 24.44
C ASP A 81 16.97 6.86 25.35
N GLY A 82 16.13 6.59 26.36
CA GLY A 82 15.75 7.52 27.42
C GLY A 82 14.93 8.74 26.99
N HIS A 83 14.26 8.71 25.83
CA HIS A 83 13.52 9.86 25.30
C HIS A 83 12.11 9.51 24.81
N TYR A 84 11.25 10.54 24.74
CA TYR A 84 9.94 10.44 24.11
C TYR A 84 10.01 10.57 22.60
N GLU A 85 9.26 9.73 21.91
CA GLU A 85 9.01 9.81 20.47
C GLU A 85 7.52 10.01 20.21
N TYR A 86 7.23 10.76 19.17
CA TYR A 86 5.87 11.16 18.79
C TYR A 86 5.58 10.70 17.37
N TYR A 87 4.49 9.98 17.17
CA TYR A 87 4.00 9.62 15.85
C TYR A 87 3.17 10.77 15.30
N VAL A 88 3.58 11.32 14.17
CA VAL A 88 3.01 12.56 13.61
C VAL A 88 2.34 12.32 12.27
N HIS A 89 1.20 12.96 12.07
CA HIS A 89 0.55 13.06 10.77
C HIS A 89 0.70 14.47 10.21
N TYR A 90 1.36 14.61 9.07
CA TYR A 90 1.57 15.91 8.43
C TYR A 90 0.31 16.36 7.70
N GLU A 91 -0.20 17.54 8.04
CA GLU A 91 -1.47 18.04 7.51
C GLU A 91 -1.42 18.23 5.99
N GLY A 92 -2.41 17.68 5.28
CA GLY A 92 -2.48 17.73 3.82
C GLY A 92 -1.53 16.78 3.09
N TYR A 93 -0.75 15.97 3.82
CA TYR A 93 0.12 14.95 3.25
C TYR A 93 -0.49 13.55 3.37
N ASN A 94 -0.04 12.64 2.52
CA ASN A 94 -0.49 11.24 2.56
C ASN A 94 0.11 10.52 3.78
N ARG A 95 -0.69 9.69 4.48
CA ARG A 95 -0.30 8.90 5.67
C ARG A 95 0.98 8.07 5.51
N ARG A 96 1.39 7.73 4.27
CA ARG A 96 2.68 7.08 4.01
C ARG A 96 3.90 7.89 4.50
N LEU A 97 3.72 9.19 4.72
CA LEU A 97 4.75 10.11 5.19
C LEU A 97 4.74 10.25 6.72
N ASP A 98 3.78 9.64 7.41
CA ASP A 98 3.71 9.63 8.86
C ASP A 98 4.93 8.85 9.41
N GLU A 99 5.49 9.35 10.50
CA GLU A 99 6.74 8.86 11.09
C GLU A 99 6.77 9.10 12.59
N TRP A 100 7.61 8.33 13.29
CA TRP A 100 8.04 8.65 14.65
C TRP A 100 9.13 9.71 14.60
N VAL A 101 8.95 10.80 15.34
CA VAL A 101 9.93 11.88 15.48
C VAL A 101 10.30 12.09 16.94
N GLN A 102 11.54 12.51 17.17
CA GLN A 102 12.01 12.92 18.49
C GLN A 102 11.52 14.31 18.84
N ARG A 103 11.54 14.62 20.14
CA ARG A 103 11.11 15.90 20.71
C ARG A 103 11.80 17.13 20.09
N ASP A 104 13.07 17.02 19.71
CA ASP A 104 13.88 18.09 19.11
C ASP A 104 13.37 18.53 17.73
N ARG A 105 12.62 17.66 17.03
CA ARG A 105 12.02 17.94 15.73
C ARG A 105 10.68 18.67 15.84
N ILE A 106 10.14 18.87 17.04
CA ILE A 106 8.82 19.48 17.25
C ILE A 106 8.98 20.80 18.00
N MET A 107 8.34 21.87 17.52
CA MET A 107 8.32 23.14 18.25
C MET A 107 7.56 23.01 19.59
N SER A 108 8.01 23.73 20.63
CA SER A 108 7.39 23.67 21.95
C SER A 108 5.99 24.31 21.98
N SER A 109 5.74 25.32 21.13
CA SER A 109 4.44 25.99 21.02
C SER A 109 3.48 25.19 20.14
N ARG A 110 2.23 25.04 20.61
CA ARG A 110 1.12 24.56 19.78
C ARG A 110 0.94 25.46 18.56
N PHE A 111 0.64 24.83 17.43
CA PHE A 111 0.36 25.51 16.18
C PHE A 111 -1.15 25.69 16.01
N ASP A 112 -1.60 26.93 15.87
CA ASP A 112 -3.01 27.23 15.63
C ASP A 112 -3.36 27.06 14.14
N MET A 113 -4.14 26.03 13.84
CA MET A 113 -4.61 25.73 12.48
C MET A 113 -5.56 26.78 11.89
N SER A 114 -6.05 27.72 12.70
CA SER A 114 -6.91 28.82 12.26
C SER A 114 -6.14 29.96 11.56
N ASP A 115 -4.80 29.99 11.68
CA ASP A 115 -3.96 30.98 11.00
C ASP A 115 -3.93 30.76 9.47
N GLN A 116 -4.68 31.61 8.76
CA GLN A 116 -4.85 31.53 7.30
C GLN A 116 -3.56 31.70 6.49
N GLN A 117 -2.49 32.24 7.09
CA GLN A 117 -1.20 32.48 6.42
C GLN A 117 -0.52 31.18 5.96
N TRP A 118 -0.65 30.09 6.71
CA TRP A 118 0.01 28.82 6.36
C TRP A 118 -0.68 28.10 5.20
N LYS A 119 -2.03 28.13 5.16
CA LYS A 119 -2.82 27.55 4.07
C LYS A 119 -2.51 28.15 2.70
N ASN A 120 -2.00 29.39 2.65
CA ASN A 120 -1.63 30.06 1.42
C ASN A 120 -0.15 29.87 1.02
N SER A 121 0.73 29.51 1.96
CA SER A 121 2.19 29.50 1.73
C SER A 121 2.74 28.18 1.17
N GLU A 122 2.03 27.06 1.34
CA GLU A 122 2.44 25.73 0.83
C GLU A 122 1.54 25.16 -0.28
N ARG A 123 1.03 25.99 -1.20
CA ARG A 123 0.73 25.46 -2.55
C ARG A 123 2.05 25.15 -3.25
N ASN A 124 2.61 23.98 -2.95
CA ASN A 124 3.91 23.56 -3.44
C ASN A 124 3.88 23.41 -4.99
N PRO A 125 4.76 24.06 -5.77
CA PRO A 125 4.74 24.06 -7.25
C PRO A 125 5.11 22.71 -7.91
N SER A 126 5.49 21.73 -7.11
CA SER A 126 6.12 20.48 -7.58
C SER A 126 5.12 19.39 -8.03
N GLY A 127 3.82 19.66 -7.89
CA GLY A 127 2.73 18.84 -8.46
C GLY A 127 2.06 19.47 -9.68
N ASP A 128 2.44 20.69 -10.06
CA ASP A 128 1.65 21.52 -10.96
C ASP A 128 2.48 22.12 -12.10
N LEU A 129 3.13 21.25 -12.90
CA LEU A 129 3.74 21.65 -14.17
C LEU A 129 2.70 21.95 -15.28
N LEU A 130 1.44 22.23 -14.91
CA LEU A 130 0.38 22.59 -15.85
C LEU A 130 -0.43 23.84 -15.43
N ALA A 131 -0.19 24.43 -14.26
CA ALA A 131 -0.87 25.66 -13.84
C ALA A 131 0.06 26.88 -13.92
N ASP A 132 0.58 27.16 -15.11
CA ASP A 132 0.91 28.55 -15.44
C ASP A 132 0.65 28.85 -16.91
N GLN A 133 -0.64 29.03 -17.24
CA GLN A 133 -1.07 30.02 -18.22
C GLN A 133 -2.47 30.55 -17.86
N SER A 134 -2.50 31.78 -17.36
CA SER A 134 -3.62 32.73 -17.31
C SER A 134 -4.76 32.46 -16.30
N ASP A 135 -5.00 33.48 -15.47
CA ASP A 135 -6.21 33.76 -14.68
C ASP A 135 -7.49 33.76 -15.55
N ARG A 136 -7.89 32.58 -16.01
CA ARG A 136 -9.18 32.36 -16.63
C ARG A 136 -10.01 31.53 -15.69
N LYS A 137 -11.09 32.12 -15.18
CA LYS A 137 -12.15 31.45 -14.40
C LYS A 137 -12.39 30.05 -14.97
N ILE A 138 -11.97 29.04 -14.20
CA ILE A 138 -12.10 27.62 -14.55
C ILE A 138 -13.57 27.31 -14.79
N THR A 139 -13.86 26.70 -15.95
CA THR A 139 -15.23 26.30 -16.27
C THR A 139 -15.64 25.11 -15.40
N ARG A 140 -16.95 24.98 -15.11
CA ARG A 140 -17.54 23.89 -14.30
C ARG A 140 -17.10 22.49 -14.75
N ASN A 141 -16.76 22.32 -16.04
CA ASN A 141 -16.31 21.05 -16.62
C ASN A 141 -14.82 20.76 -16.37
N GLN A 142 -13.96 21.78 -16.29
CA GLN A 142 -12.54 21.61 -15.92
C GLN A 142 -12.38 21.35 -14.42
N LYS A 143 -13.19 21.98 -13.57
CA LYS A 143 -13.24 21.68 -12.13
C LYS A 143 -13.65 20.22 -11.88
N ARG A 144 -14.67 19.73 -12.59
CA ARG A 144 -15.10 18.32 -12.54
C ARG A 144 -13.98 17.35 -12.94
N ARG A 145 -13.20 17.66 -13.99
CA ARG A 145 -12.02 16.86 -14.37
C ARG A 145 -10.90 16.90 -13.32
N HIS A 146 -10.66 18.05 -12.68
CA HIS A 146 -9.65 18.18 -11.63
C HIS A 146 -10.04 17.38 -10.37
N ASP A 147 -11.32 17.45 -9.97
CA ASP A 147 -11.87 16.68 -8.85
C ASP A 147 -11.89 15.17 -9.16
N GLU A 148 -12.13 14.78 -10.41
CA GLU A 148 -12.01 13.38 -10.89
C GLU A 148 -10.55 12.88 -10.91
N ILE A 149 -9.57 13.75 -11.19
CA ILE A 149 -8.13 13.42 -11.23
C ILE A 149 -7.54 13.30 -9.82
N ASN A 150 -7.97 14.13 -8.87
CA ASN A 150 -7.48 14.13 -7.49
C ASN A 150 -8.26 13.22 -6.55
N HIS A 151 -9.37 12.63 -7.01
CA HIS A 151 -10.14 11.56 -6.36
C HIS A 151 -9.90 11.48 -4.84
N ILE A 152 -10.36 12.52 -4.14
CA ILE A 152 -10.56 12.46 -2.70
C ILE A 152 -11.27 11.14 -2.45
N GLN A 153 -10.72 10.33 -1.54
CA GLN A 153 -11.28 9.04 -1.14
C GLN A 153 -12.81 9.11 -1.16
N LYS A 154 -13.46 8.09 -1.72
CA LYS A 154 -14.91 7.95 -1.58
C LYS A 154 -15.23 8.19 -0.11
N THR A 155 -15.91 9.30 0.17
CA THR A 155 -16.32 9.65 1.52
C THR A 155 -17.05 8.44 2.11
N TYR A 156 -16.83 8.12 3.39
CA TYR A 156 -17.48 7.04 4.13
C TYR A 156 -19.00 6.89 3.88
N ALA A 157 -19.64 7.97 3.42
CA ALA A 157 -21.01 8.04 2.95
C ALA A 157 -21.40 7.10 1.78
N GLU A 158 -20.45 6.58 0.99
CA GLU A 158 -20.76 5.66 -0.12
C GLU A 158 -20.66 4.17 0.24
N MET A 159 -20.22 3.85 1.46
CA MET A 159 -20.07 2.47 1.93
C MET A 159 -21.28 2.04 2.76
N ASP A 160 -21.55 0.74 2.80
CA ASP A 160 -22.58 0.25 3.72
C ASP A 160 -22.14 0.50 5.17
N PRO A 161 -23.09 0.72 6.10
CA PRO A 161 -22.76 1.11 7.48
C PRO A 161 -21.87 0.12 8.23
N THR A 162 -21.97 -1.17 7.91
CA THR A 162 -21.16 -2.23 8.53
C THR A 162 -19.72 -2.22 8.02
N THR A 163 -19.51 -2.07 6.71
CA THR A 163 -18.18 -1.92 6.12
C THR A 163 -17.53 -0.61 6.58
N ALA A 164 -18.28 0.49 6.61
CA ALA A 164 -17.76 1.77 7.10
C ALA A 164 -17.34 1.72 8.59
N ALA A 165 -18.09 0.99 9.43
CA ALA A 165 -17.73 0.81 10.84
C ALA A 165 -16.49 -0.07 11.01
N LEU A 166 -16.40 -1.19 10.28
CA LEU A 166 -15.23 -2.07 10.28
C LEU A 166 -13.98 -1.34 9.75
N GLU A 167 -14.11 -0.53 8.70
CA GLU A 167 -13.02 0.29 8.19
C GLU A 167 -12.60 1.37 9.19
N LYS A 168 -13.54 2.01 9.88
CA LYS A 168 -13.23 3.01 10.91
C LYS A 168 -12.50 2.40 12.12
N GLU A 169 -12.90 1.21 12.54
CA GLU A 169 -12.21 0.45 13.58
C GLU A 169 -10.82 -0.02 13.11
N HIS A 170 -10.73 -0.53 11.88
CA HIS A 170 -9.46 -0.91 11.26
C HIS A 170 -8.52 0.28 11.16
N GLU A 171 -9.00 1.44 10.72
CA GLU A 171 -8.22 2.68 10.68
C GLU A 171 -7.77 3.10 12.07
N ALA A 172 -8.62 3.01 13.10
CA ALA A 172 -8.22 3.35 14.47
C ALA A 172 -7.07 2.46 14.98
N ILE A 173 -7.08 1.16 14.66
CA ILE A 173 -6.03 0.20 15.06
C ILE A 173 -4.76 0.36 14.21
N THR A 174 -4.90 0.73 12.94
CA THR A 174 -3.79 0.80 11.96
C THR A 174 -3.22 2.21 11.74
N LYS A 175 -3.75 3.20 12.46
CA LYS A 175 -3.32 4.61 12.41
C LYS A 175 -1.84 4.80 12.69
N VAL A 176 -1.26 3.95 13.52
CA VAL A 176 0.15 4.07 13.93
C VAL A 176 0.95 2.88 13.42
N LYS A 177 1.98 3.19 12.63
CA LYS A 177 2.97 2.18 12.21
C LYS A 177 3.99 1.99 13.34
N TYR A 178 4.29 0.75 13.68
CA TYR A 178 5.29 0.43 14.70
C TYR A 178 6.62 -0.02 14.08
N ILE A 179 6.56 -0.73 12.96
CA ILE A 179 7.74 -1.17 12.21
C ILE A 179 8.14 -0.03 11.29
N ASP A 180 9.22 0.66 11.60
CA ASP A 180 9.71 1.81 10.82
C ASP A 180 10.47 1.36 9.58
N ARG A 181 11.25 0.28 9.70
CA ARG A 181 12.12 -0.22 8.62
C ARG A 181 12.13 -1.73 8.50
N VAL A 182 12.41 -2.20 7.29
CA VAL A 182 12.72 -3.61 7.03
C VAL A 182 14.06 -3.76 6.32
N GLN A 183 14.89 -4.70 6.78
CA GLN A 183 16.04 -5.18 6.03
C GLN A 183 15.60 -6.35 5.15
N ILE A 184 15.79 -6.24 3.83
CA ILE A 184 15.59 -7.35 2.89
C ILE A 184 16.72 -7.37 1.85
N GLY A 185 17.46 -8.47 1.83
CA GLY A 185 18.68 -8.58 1.03
C GLY A 185 19.64 -7.42 1.34
N ARG A 186 20.07 -6.71 0.29
CA ARG A 186 20.97 -5.54 0.40
C ARG A 186 20.27 -4.22 0.77
N TYR A 187 18.96 -4.20 0.92
CA TYR A 187 18.20 -2.95 1.14
C TYR A 187 17.68 -2.84 2.56
N GLU A 188 17.79 -1.64 3.11
CA GLU A 188 16.97 -1.17 4.21
C GLU A 188 15.87 -0.29 3.62
N ILE A 189 14.61 -0.55 3.97
CA ILE A 189 13.44 0.09 3.35
C ILE A 189 12.54 0.65 4.46
N ASP A 190 12.25 1.94 4.39
CA ASP A 190 11.24 2.58 5.25
C ASP A 190 9.83 2.09 4.89
N THR A 191 9.04 1.76 5.91
CA THR A 191 7.66 1.29 5.74
C THR A 191 6.70 2.47 5.64
N TRP A 192 5.58 2.25 4.98
CA TRP A 192 4.57 3.29 4.72
C TRP A 192 3.34 3.13 5.59
N TYR A 193 2.97 1.88 5.91
CA TYR A 193 1.72 1.58 6.60
C TYR A 193 1.92 0.51 7.67
N PHE A 194 0.97 0.44 8.60
CA PHE A 194 0.87 -0.66 9.54
C PHE A 194 0.68 -2.00 8.82
N SER A 195 1.35 -3.04 9.32
CA SER A 195 1.13 -4.44 8.98
C SER A 195 1.04 -5.29 10.26
N PRO A 196 0.04 -6.19 10.39
CA PRO A 196 -0.24 -6.98 11.58
C PRO A 196 0.71 -8.18 11.69
N TYR A 197 2.00 -7.92 11.79
CA TYR A 197 2.95 -8.95 12.23
C TYR A 197 2.57 -9.42 13.65
N PRO A 198 2.85 -10.69 14.03
CA PRO A 198 2.55 -11.17 15.37
C PRO A 198 3.16 -10.27 16.45
N GLU A 199 2.51 -10.16 17.61
CA GLU A 199 2.79 -9.11 18.60
C GLU A 199 4.28 -8.97 18.97
N GLU A 200 5.00 -10.09 19.08
CA GLU A 200 6.44 -10.11 19.39
C GLU A 200 7.33 -9.44 18.31
N TYR A 201 6.84 -9.31 17.08
CA TYR A 201 7.48 -8.62 15.94
C TYR A 201 6.84 -7.27 15.65
N GLY A 202 5.53 -7.14 15.84
CA GLY A 202 4.74 -5.99 15.43
C GLY A 202 5.16 -4.67 16.09
N LYS A 203 5.76 -4.73 17.29
CA LYS A 203 6.25 -3.55 18.04
C LYS A 203 7.75 -3.26 17.84
N GLN A 204 8.43 -3.96 16.92
CA GLN A 204 9.86 -3.74 16.67
C GLN A 204 10.07 -2.60 15.68
N PRO A 205 11.03 -1.68 15.90
CA PRO A 205 11.30 -0.59 14.96
C PRO A 205 11.89 -1.08 13.64
N LYS A 206 12.59 -2.23 13.67
CA LYS A 206 13.19 -2.86 12.49
C LYS A 206 12.92 -4.36 12.45
N LEU A 207 12.52 -4.86 11.28
CA LEU A 207 12.47 -6.30 11.00
C LEU A 207 13.55 -6.72 10.01
N TRP A 208 14.04 -7.95 10.17
CA TRP A 208 14.98 -8.58 9.25
C TRP A 208 14.27 -9.67 8.47
N ILE A 209 14.21 -9.55 7.15
CA ILE A 209 13.42 -10.42 6.28
C ILE A 209 14.35 -11.13 5.30
N CYS A 210 14.31 -12.46 5.31
CA CYS A 210 15.01 -13.26 4.32
C CYS A 210 14.46 -12.97 2.92
N GLU A 211 15.32 -12.59 1.97
CA GLU A 211 14.90 -12.23 0.62
C GLU A 211 14.35 -13.39 -0.22
N TYR A 212 14.63 -14.64 0.20
CA TYR A 212 14.22 -15.84 -0.54
C TYR A 212 12.98 -16.50 0.04
N CYS A 213 12.93 -16.76 1.36
CA CYS A 213 11.78 -17.43 1.99
C CYS A 213 10.81 -16.48 2.69
N LEU A 214 11.14 -15.18 2.74
CA LEU A 214 10.36 -14.10 3.38
C LEU A 214 10.14 -14.28 4.88
N LYS A 215 10.84 -15.22 5.53
CA LYS A 215 10.83 -15.33 6.99
C LYS A 215 11.32 -14.02 7.60
N TYR A 216 10.56 -13.50 8.56
CA TYR A 216 10.87 -12.30 9.32
C TYR A 216 11.48 -12.66 10.69
N MET A 217 12.39 -11.83 11.16
CA MET A 217 13.16 -11.98 12.39
C MET A 217 13.32 -10.63 13.09
N ARG A 218 13.44 -10.65 14.42
CA ARG A 218 13.61 -9.43 15.24
C ARG A 218 15.05 -8.94 15.27
N LEU A 219 16.00 -9.86 15.29
CA LEU A 219 17.41 -9.56 15.56
C LEU A 219 18.28 -9.86 14.33
N GLU A 220 19.29 -9.02 14.12
CA GLU A 220 20.27 -9.25 13.07
C GLU A 220 21.00 -10.59 13.24
N LYS A 221 21.31 -10.96 14.49
CA LYS A 221 22.00 -12.23 14.81
C LYS A 221 21.20 -13.45 14.33
N THR A 222 19.88 -13.45 14.54
CA THR A 222 19.02 -14.56 14.11
C THR A 222 18.81 -14.55 12.60
N HIS A 223 18.79 -13.37 11.97
CA HIS A 223 18.81 -13.24 10.51
C HIS A 223 20.11 -13.78 9.88
N ARG A 224 21.28 -13.41 10.40
CA ARG A 224 22.56 -13.95 9.91
C ARG A 224 22.66 -15.46 10.04
N TYR A 225 22.23 -16.01 11.17
CA TYR A 225 22.13 -17.45 11.35
C TYR A 225 21.15 -18.08 10.36
N HIS A 226 19.97 -17.49 10.15
CA HIS A 226 19.04 -17.98 9.16
C HIS A 226 19.63 -17.98 7.74
N MET A 227 20.40 -16.96 7.36
CA MET A 227 21.04 -16.89 6.05
C MET A 227 22.12 -17.97 5.84
N SER A 228 22.76 -18.49 6.90
CA SER A 228 23.69 -19.63 6.79
C SER A 228 22.97 -20.96 6.61
N GLU A 229 21.79 -21.12 7.23
CA GLU A 229 21.04 -22.39 7.21
C GLU A 229 20.01 -22.46 6.07
N CYS A 230 19.49 -21.33 5.60
CA CYS A 230 18.42 -21.30 4.62
C CYS A 230 18.92 -21.81 3.27
N THR A 231 18.24 -22.83 2.74
CA THR A 231 18.55 -23.44 1.44
C THR A 231 17.79 -22.79 0.28
N SER A 232 16.76 -21.98 0.54
CA SER A 232 15.99 -21.28 -0.49
C SER A 232 16.82 -20.22 -1.20
N ARG A 233 16.78 -20.22 -2.53
CA ARG A 233 17.42 -19.19 -3.39
C ARG A 233 16.48 -18.63 -4.45
N GLN A 234 15.20 -18.90 -4.32
CA GLN A 234 14.14 -18.51 -5.25
C GLN A 234 12.78 -18.65 -4.55
N PRO A 235 11.71 -18.02 -5.09
CA PRO A 235 10.35 -18.31 -4.64
C PRO A 235 10.03 -19.80 -4.75
N PRO A 236 9.12 -20.32 -3.91
CA PRO A 236 8.56 -21.65 -4.11
C PRO A 236 7.69 -21.69 -5.39
N GLY A 237 7.00 -22.80 -5.62
CA GLY A 237 6.12 -22.94 -6.78
C GLY A 237 6.87 -23.12 -8.10
N LYS A 238 6.30 -22.61 -9.19
CA LYS A 238 6.75 -22.91 -10.55
C LYS A 238 7.24 -21.66 -11.27
N GLU A 239 8.43 -21.70 -11.85
CA GLU A 239 8.89 -20.67 -12.80
C GLU A 239 8.08 -20.82 -14.10
N ILE A 240 7.19 -19.86 -14.36
CA ILE A 240 6.30 -19.87 -15.54
C ILE A 240 6.76 -18.90 -16.62
N TYR A 241 7.73 -18.04 -16.33
CA TYR A 241 8.28 -17.09 -17.28
C TYR A 241 9.77 -16.87 -16.99
N ARG A 242 10.59 -16.90 -18.04
CA ARG A 242 12.02 -16.56 -17.94
C ARG A 242 12.52 -15.85 -19.20
N LYS A 243 12.95 -14.60 -19.07
CA LYS A 243 13.60 -13.82 -20.13
C LYS A 243 14.80 -13.04 -19.60
N GLY A 244 15.99 -13.41 -20.06
CA GLY A 244 17.24 -12.82 -19.57
C GLY A 244 17.37 -13.03 -18.06
N THR A 245 17.50 -11.94 -17.31
CA THR A 245 17.59 -11.93 -15.84
C THR A 245 16.23 -11.83 -15.14
N LEU A 246 15.11 -11.77 -15.87
CA LEU A 246 13.78 -11.65 -15.25
C LEU A 246 13.06 -13.00 -15.25
N SER A 247 12.54 -13.39 -14.08
CA SER A 247 11.71 -14.58 -13.89
C SER A 247 10.39 -14.23 -13.20
N ILE A 248 9.29 -14.89 -13.57
CA ILE A 248 8.03 -14.84 -12.83
C ILE A 248 7.64 -16.24 -12.37
N TRP A 249 7.37 -16.37 -11.07
CA TRP A 249 7.01 -17.60 -10.39
C TRP A 249 5.54 -17.59 -10.02
N GLU A 250 4.83 -18.67 -10.33
CA GLU A 250 3.47 -18.92 -9.86
C GLU A 250 3.52 -19.73 -8.56
N VAL A 251 2.94 -19.17 -7.50
CA VAL A 251 2.89 -19.73 -6.16
C VAL A 251 1.43 -19.89 -5.76
N ASP A 252 1.00 -21.13 -5.50
CA ASP A 252 -0.32 -21.40 -4.94
C ASP A 252 -0.31 -21.15 -3.42
N GLY A 253 -1.19 -20.27 -2.94
CA GLY A 253 -1.30 -19.96 -1.51
C GLY A 253 -1.73 -21.16 -0.65
N LYS A 254 -2.44 -22.14 -1.22
CA LYS A 254 -2.80 -23.39 -0.54
C LYS A 254 -1.58 -24.29 -0.32
N ASP A 255 -0.72 -24.39 -1.32
CA ASP A 255 0.46 -25.27 -1.28
C ASP A 255 1.62 -24.64 -0.51
N HIS A 256 1.71 -23.30 -0.51
CA HIS A 256 2.82 -22.54 0.06
C HIS A 256 2.36 -21.49 1.09
N LYS A 257 1.44 -21.88 1.99
CA LYS A 257 0.79 -21.01 2.98
C LYS A 257 1.73 -20.04 3.70
N VAL A 258 2.80 -20.55 4.30
CA VAL A 258 3.74 -19.74 5.11
C VAL A 258 4.42 -18.67 4.26
N TYR A 259 4.88 -19.02 3.06
CA TYR A 259 5.52 -18.07 2.16
C TYR A 259 4.53 -16.98 1.73
N SER A 260 3.32 -17.37 1.35
CA SER A 260 2.27 -16.44 0.92
C SER A 260 1.79 -15.52 2.05
N GLN A 261 1.68 -16.01 3.28
CA GLN A 261 1.38 -15.20 4.46
C GLN A 261 2.49 -14.18 4.74
N ASN A 262 3.76 -14.62 4.69
CA ASN A 262 4.91 -13.72 4.83
C ASN A 262 4.94 -12.63 3.76
N LEU A 263 4.64 -12.98 2.50
CA LEU A 263 4.53 -12.04 1.40
C LEU A 263 3.40 -11.03 1.64
N CYS A 264 2.23 -11.48 2.11
CA CYS A 264 1.10 -10.61 2.44
C CYS A 264 1.45 -9.63 3.56
N LEU A 265 2.11 -10.08 4.62
CA LEU A 265 2.59 -9.23 5.71
C LEU A 265 3.59 -8.18 5.22
N LEU A 266 4.56 -8.59 4.40
CA LEU A 266 5.53 -7.68 3.77
C LEU A 266 4.81 -6.66 2.88
N ALA A 267 3.85 -7.11 2.08
CA ALA A 267 3.13 -6.24 1.16
C ALA A 267 2.28 -5.19 1.86
N LYS A 268 1.65 -5.54 2.99
CA LYS A 268 0.81 -4.63 3.78
C LYS A 268 1.61 -3.45 4.35
N LEU A 269 2.92 -3.58 4.55
CA LEU A 269 3.79 -2.45 4.92
C LEU A 269 3.83 -1.33 3.86
N PHE A 270 3.43 -1.64 2.61
CA PHE A 270 3.48 -0.73 1.47
C PHE A 270 2.13 -0.56 0.76
N LEU A 271 1.07 -1.19 1.28
CA LEU A 271 -0.29 -1.12 0.75
C LEU A 271 -1.26 -0.71 1.87
N ASP A 272 -1.90 0.43 1.69
CA ASP A 272 -2.86 0.98 2.65
C ASP A 272 -4.11 0.08 2.73
N HIS A 273 -4.80 -0.05 1.60
CA HIS A 273 -6.06 -0.79 1.44
C HIS A 273 -5.82 -2.24 1.02
N LYS A 274 -5.02 -2.98 1.78
CA LYS A 274 -4.93 -4.44 1.63
C LYS A 274 -5.66 -5.12 2.77
N THR A 275 -6.80 -5.74 2.46
CA THR A 275 -7.47 -6.64 3.40
C THR A 275 -6.58 -7.87 3.59
N LEU A 276 -6.08 -8.06 4.80
CA LEU A 276 -5.31 -9.24 5.15
C LEU A 276 -6.25 -10.34 5.62
N TYR A 277 -6.56 -11.24 4.70
CA TYR A 277 -7.03 -12.56 5.06
C TYR A 277 -5.80 -13.42 5.36
N PHE A 278 -5.65 -13.89 6.59
CA PHE A 278 -4.65 -14.95 6.89
C PHE A 278 -4.91 -16.21 6.06
N ASP A 279 -6.14 -16.33 5.54
CA ASP A 279 -6.50 -17.29 4.52
C ASP A 279 -5.97 -16.85 3.13
N VAL A 280 -4.83 -17.42 2.78
CA VAL A 280 -4.15 -17.24 1.49
C VAL A 280 -4.55 -18.31 0.47
N GLU A 281 -5.30 -19.33 0.88
CA GLU A 281 -5.64 -20.48 0.02
C GLU A 281 -6.43 -20.10 -1.25
N PRO A 282 -7.32 -19.09 -1.24
CA PRO A 282 -8.06 -18.68 -2.44
C PRO A 282 -7.19 -17.99 -3.50
N PHE A 283 -5.92 -17.70 -3.23
CA PHE A 283 -5.09 -16.85 -4.08
C PHE A 283 -3.95 -17.62 -4.76
N LEU A 284 -3.68 -17.22 -6.01
CA LEU A 284 -2.42 -17.43 -6.71
C LEU A 284 -1.57 -16.17 -6.58
N PHE A 285 -0.26 -16.33 -6.43
CA PHE A 285 0.71 -15.24 -6.36
C PHE A 285 1.71 -15.36 -7.51
N TYR A 286 1.91 -14.27 -8.24
CA TYR A 286 2.84 -14.19 -9.36
C TYR A 286 4.03 -13.31 -8.99
N ILE A 287 5.13 -13.95 -8.64
CA ILE A 287 6.31 -13.34 -8.03
C ILE A 287 7.34 -12.98 -9.10
N LEU A 288 7.56 -11.69 -9.32
CA LEU A 288 8.60 -11.19 -10.21
C LEU A 288 9.93 -11.08 -9.46
N CYS A 289 10.97 -11.68 -10.04
CA CYS A 289 12.33 -11.64 -9.53
C CYS A 289 13.35 -11.20 -10.58
N GLU A 290 14.39 -10.51 -10.12
CA GLU A 290 15.67 -10.39 -10.83
C GLU A 290 16.54 -11.60 -10.44
N VAL A 291 17.15 -12.26 -11.42
CA VAL A 291 17.94 -13.48 -11.22
C VAL A 291 19.40 -13.22 -11.56
N ASP A 292 20.27 -13.57 -10.62
CA ASP A 292 21.72 -13.53 -10.78
C ASP A 292 22.36 -14.90 -10.46
N LYS A 293 23.67 -14.92 -10.17
CA LYS A 293 24.41 -16.14 -9.82
C LYS A 293 24.10 -16.68 -8.42
N HIS A 294 23.52 -15.86 -7.54
CA HIS A 294 23.19 -16.18 -6.16
C HIS A 294 21.76 -16.69 -6.01
N GLY A 295 20.82 -16.16 -6.79
CA GLY A 295 19.44 -16.64 -6.80
C GLY A 295 18.46 -15.73 -7.53
N ALA A 296 17.18 -15.94 -7.27
CA ALA A 296 16.08 -15.09 -7.72
C ALA A 296 15.65 -14.16 -6.58
N HIS A 297 15.88 -12.87 -6.77
CA HIS A 297 15.65 -11.79 -5.82
C HIS A 297 14.29 -11.14 -6.05
N LEU A 298 13.44 -11.10 -5.02
CA LEU A 298 12.11 -10.51 -5.08
C LEU A 298 12.17 -9.03 -5.50
N VAL A 299 11.42 -8.68 -6.54
CA VAL A 299 11.25 -7.30 -7.04
C VAL A 299 9.83 -6.79 -6.78
N GLY A 300 8.85 -7.66 -6.98
CA GLY A 300 7.43 -7.33 -6.85
C GLY A 300 6.57 -8.54 -7.12
N TYR A 301 5.26 -8.39 -6.96
CA TYR A 301 4.31 -9.44 -7.26
C TYR A 301 2.93 -8.87 -7.58
N PHE A 302 2.06 -9.72 -8.12
CA PHE A 302 0.62 -9.54 -7.97
C PHE A 302 -0.05 -10.81 -7.46
N SER A 303 -1.17 -10.68 -6.76
CA SER A 303 -2.05 -11.80 -6.40
C SER A 303 -3.29 -11.80 -7.28
N LYS A 304 -3.86 -12.98 -7.50
CA LYS A 304 -5.09 -13.22 -8.26
C LYS A 304 -5.93 -14.25 -7.52
N GLU A 305 -7.23 -13.97 -7.35
CA GLU A 305 -8.16 -14.97 -6.84
C GLU A 305 -8.28 -16.13 -7.84
N LYS A 306 -8.30 -17.36 -7.34
CA LYS A 306 -8.54 -18.55 -8.19
C LYS A 306 -9.92 -18.51 -8.82
N GLU A 307 -10.90 -17.97 -8.09
CA GLU A 307 -12.26 -17.74 -8.52
C GLU A 307 -12.64 -16.32 -8.13
N SER A 308 -12.72 -15.41 -9.10
CA SER A 308 -13.12 -14.01 -8.87
C SER A 308 -14.53 -13.78 -9.43
N PRO A 309 -15.55 -13.56 -8.59
CA PRO A 309 -16.92 -13.30 -9.05
C PRO A 309 -17.04 -12.09 -9.97
N ASP A 310 -16.25 -11.06 -9.70
CA ASP A 310 -16.22 -9.80 -10.47
C ASP A 310 -15.30 -9.86 -11.69
N GLY A 311 -14.63 -10.99 -11.91
CA GLY A 311 -13.68 -11.16 -13.02
C GLY A 311 -12.40 -10.34 -12.85
N ASN A 312 -11.97 -10.09 -11.61
CA ASN A 312 -10.72 -9.39 -11.36
C ASN A 312 -9.53 -10.27 -11.76
N ASN A 313 -8.62 -9.75 -12.58
CA ASN A 313 -7.39 -10.47 -12.95
C ASN A 313 -6.21 -10.15 -12.03
N VAL A 314 -6.37 -9.14 -11.16
CA VAL A 314 -5.42 -8.74 -10.13
C VAL A 314 -6.20 -8.33 -8.89
N ALA A 315 -5.85 -8.88 -7.74
CA ALA A 315 -6.36 -8.50 -6.42
C ALA A 315 -5.44 -7.45 -5.76
N CYS A 316 -4.15 -7.79 -5.61
CA CYS A 316 -3.13 -6.86 -5.13
C CYS A 316 -1.95 -6.84 -6.09
N ILE A 317 -1.28 -5.70 -6.24
CA ILE A 317 -0.05 -5.56 -7.01
C ILE A 317 0.93 -4.65 -6.28
N LEU A 318 2.19 -5.06 -6.21
CA LEU A 318 3.24 -4.31 -5.54
C LEU A 318 4.57 -4.46 -6.29
N THR A 319 5.27 -3.35 -6.44
CA THR A 319 6.72 -3.33 -6.71
C THR A 319 7.39 -2.78 -5.45
N LEU A 320 8.36 -3.51 -4.90
CA LEU A 320 9.07 -3.08 -3.69
C LEU A 320 9.73 -1.71 -3.92
N PRO A 321 9.76 -0.82 -2.91
CA PRO A 321 10.19 0.56 -3.09
C PRO A 321 11.52 0.77 -3.85
N PRO A 322 12.60 0.00 -3.60
CA PRO A 322 13.87 0.17 -4.32
C PRO A 322 13.78 -0.06 -5.83
N TYR A 323 12.77 -0.81 -6.28
CA TYR A 323 12.59 -1.19 -7.68
C TYR A 323 11.49 -0.37 -8.40
N GLN A 324 10.87 0.59 -7.71
CA GLN A 324 9.83 1.42 -8.32
C GLN A 324 10.39 2.35 -9.40
N ARG A 325 9.52 2.75 -10.35
CA ARG A 325 9.85 3.61 -11.51
C ARG A 325 10.89 3.03 -12.49
N GLN A 326 11.28 1.76 -12.34
CA GLN A 326 12.21 1.08 -13.26
C GLN A 326 11.51 0.32 -14.41
N GLY A 327 10.19 0.14 -14.33
CA GLY A 327 9.36 -0.51 -15.37
C GLY A 327 8.66 -1.78 -14.91
N TYR A 328 9.06 -2.34 -13.76
CA TYR A 328 8.52 -3.59 -13.21
C TYR A 328 7.01 -3.58 -12.95
N GLY A 329 6.46 -2.47 -12.45
CA GLY A 329 5.00 -2.36 -12.26
C GLY A 329 4.22 -2.53 -13.57
N LYS A 330 4.70 -1.91 -14.66
CA LYS A 330 4.09 -2.10 -15.99
C LYS A 330 4.27 -3.52 -16.52
N LEU A 331 5.40 -4.17 -16.23
CA LEU A 331 5.64 -5.56 -16.59
C LEU A 331 4.66 -6.50 -15.88
N LEU A 332 4.44 -6.31 -14.58
CA LEU A 332 3.48 -7.09 -13.79
C LEU A 332 2.04 -6.91 -14.32
N ILE A 333 1.63 -5.67 -14.62
CA ILE A 333 0.32 -5.38 -15.24
C ILE A 333 0.21 -6.07 -16.61
N ALA A 334 1.23 -5.94 -17.46
CA ALA A 334 1.23 -6.59 -18.78
C ALA A 334 1.10 -8.11 -18.63
N PHE A 335 1.83 -8.70 -17.69
CA PHE A 335 1.80 -10.13 -17.44
C PHE A 335 0.43 -10.62 -16.98
N SER A 336 -0.27 -9.88 -16.10
CA SER A 336 -1.62 -10.25 -15.68
C SER A 336 -2.60 -10.30 -16.85
N TYR A 337 -2.46 -9.40 -17.83
CA TYR A 337 -3.27 -9.43 -19.05
C TYR A 337 -2.87 -10.56 -20.01
N GLU A 338 -1.59 -10.95 -20.11
CA GLU A 338 -1.19 -12.12 -20.89
C GLU A 338 -1.81 -13.43 -20.33
N LEU A 339 -1.94 -13.53 -19.01
CA LEU A 339 -2.69 -14.65 -18.39
C LEU A 339 -4.18 -14.61 -18.77
N SER A 340 -4.83 -13.44 -18.67
CA SER A 340 -6.23 -13.29 -19.08
C SER A 340 -6.46 -13.65 -20.56
N LYS A 341 -5.54 -13.29 -21.46
CA LYS A 341 -5.61 -13.67 -22.87
C LYS A 341 -5.57 -15.18 -23.06
N MET A 342 -4.68 -15.88 -22.35
CA MET A 342 -4.62 -17.35 -22.41
C MET A 342 -5.84 -18.03 -21.79
N GLU A 343 -6.51 -17.37 -20.85
CA GLU A 343 -7.79 -17.82 -20.28
C GLU A 343 -9.00 -17.50 -21.17
N LEU A 344 -8.81 -16.77 -22.27
CA LEU A 344 -9.87 -16.22 -23.11
C LEU A 344 -10.88 -15.41 -22.29
N SER A 345 -10.37 -14.67 -21.30
CA SER A 345 -11.16 -13.86 -20.36
C SER A 345 -10.78 -12.39 -20.47
N VAL A 346 -11.72 -11.54 -20.06
CA VAL A 346 -11.50 -10.11 -19.87
C VAL A 346 -11.33 -9.87 -18.38
N GLY A 347 -10.43 -8.95 -18.01
CA GLY A 347 -10.16 -8.63 -16.62
C GLY A 347 -9.93 -7.14 -16.36
N SER A 348 -10.15 -6.78 -15.10
CA SER A 348 -9.82 -5.48 -14.51
C SER A 348 -9.11 -5.73 -13.17
N PRO A 349 -8.27 -4.81 -12.67
CA PRO A 349 -7.82 -4.89 -11.29
C PRO A 349 -8.97 -4.64 -10.30
N GLU A 350 -8.88 -5.28 -9.14
CA GLU A 350 -9.75 -5.02 -7.99
C GLU A 350 -9.70 -3.53 -7.59
N LYS A 351 -10.85 -3.02 -7.13
CA LYS A 351 -11.04 -1.61 -6.75
C LYS A 351 -11.38 -1.53 -5.26
N PRO A 352 -10.93 -0.48 -4.54
CA PRO A 352 -10.22 0.70 -5.04
C PRO A 352 -8.72 0.47 -5.27
N LEU A 353 -8.19 1.03 -6.37
CA LEU A 353 -6.76 1.08 -6.64
C LEU A 353 -6.07 2.17 -5.81
N SER A 354 -4.81 1.93 -5.41
CA SER A 354 -3.92 3.00 -4.90
C SER A 354 -3.63 4.03 -6.00
N ASP A 355 -3.25 5.25 -5.64
CA ASP A 355 -2.98 6.32 -6.62
C ASP A 355 -1.84 5.95 -7.58
N LEU A 356 -0.80 5.30 -7.05
CA LEU A 356 0.30 4.77 -7.88
C LEU A 356 -0.20 3.65 -8.81
N GLY A 357 -1.11 2.81 -8.33
CA GLY A 357 -1.80 1.79 -9.12
C GLY A 357 -2.59 2.41 -10.28
N LYS A 358 -3.48 3.38 -9.98
CA LYS A 358 -4.28 4.09 -11.00
C LYS A 358 -3.41 4.71 -12.09
N LEU A 359 -2.35 5.42 -11.72
CA LEU A 359 -1.41 6.03 -12.66
C LEU A 359 -0.72 4.98 -13.54
N SER A 360 -0.32 3.84 -12.95
CA SER A 360 0.35 2.75 -13.66
C SER A 360 -0.56 2.05 -14.65
N TYR A 361 -1.79 1.70 -14.24
CA TYR A 361 -2.80 1.09 -15.12
C TYR A 361 -3.22 2.02 -16.25
N ARG A 362 -3.51 3.31 -15.95
CA ARG A 362 -3.85 4.29 -17.00
C ARG A 362 -2.72 4.42 -18.01
N SER A 363 -1.47 4.51 -17.55
CA SER A 363 -0.31 4.59 -18.44
C SER A 363 -0.10 3.33 -19.28
N TYR A 364 -0.39 2.15 -18.73
CA TYR A 364 -0.34 0.88 -19.47
C TYR A 364 -1.46 0.80 -20.51
N TRP A 365 -2.71 1.02 -20.12
CA TRP A 365 -3.86 0.97 -21.03
C TRP A 365 -3.73 1.97 -22.16
N SER A 366 -3.38 3.23 -21.87
CA SER A 366 -3.16 4.23 -22.92
C SER A 366 -2.14 3.77 -23.94
N TRP A 367 -1.00 3.21 -23.51
CA TRP A 367 0.02 2.71 -24.43
C TRP A 367 -0.50 1.57 -25.32
N VAL A 368 -1.11 0.54 -24.71
CA VAL A 368 -1.62 -0.63 -25.44
C VAL A 368 -2.66 -0.22 -26.48
N LEU A 369 -3.60 0.66 -26.10
CA LEU A 369 -4.64 1.13 -27.01
C LEU A 369 -4.07 1.98 -28.14
N LEU A 370 -3.13 2.89 -27.85
CA LEU A 370 -2.48 3.72 -28.87
C LEU A 370 -1.67 2.87 -29.87
N GLU A 371 -0.96 1.84 -29.38
CA GLU A 371 -0.18 0.94 -30.22
C GLU A 371 -1.08 0.18 -31.22
N ILE A 372 -2.22 -0.36 -30.75
CA ILE A 372 -3.20 -1.01 -31.62
C ILE A 372 -3.80 -0.02 -32.62
N LEU A 373 -4.23 1.16 -32.16
CA LEU A 373 -4.87 2.18 -33.01
C LEU A 373 -3.92 2.74 -34.08
N ARG A 374 -2.61 2.73 -33.85
CA ARG A 374 -1.59 3.14 -34.84
C ARG A 374 -1.51 2.15 -36.00
N ASP A 375 -1.48 0.86 -35.66
CA ASP A 375 -1.20 -0.22 -36.60
C ASP A 375 -2.47 -0.71 -37.32
N PHE A 376 -3.65 -0.48 -36.73
CA PHE A 376 -4.92 -0.87 -37.32
C PHE A 376 -5.26 -0.04 -38.57
N ARG A 377 -5.87 -0.71 -39.56
CA ARG A 377 -6.38 -0.09 -40.79
C ARG A 377 -7.86 -0.45 -40.90
N GLY A 378 -8.74 0.56 -40.80
CA GLY A 378 -10.19 0.38 -40.86
C GLY A 378 -10.90 0.78 -39.57
N SER A 379 -12.13 0.28 -39.39
CA SER A 379 -12.93 0.52 -38.19
C SER A 379 -12.66 -0.54 -37.13
N ILE A 380 -12.35 -0.12 -35.91
CA ILE A 380 -12.20 -0.99 -34.74
C ILE A 380 -13.22 -0.60 -33.68
N SER A 381 -13.89 -1.59 -33.08
CA SER A 381 -14.85 -1.38 -32.01
C SER A 381 -14.20 -1.52 -30.63
N ILE A 382 -14.90 -1.02 -29.60
CA ILE A 382 -14.49 -1.21 -28.19
C ILE A 382 -14.47 -2.71 -27.83
N LYS A 383 -15.39 -3.48 -28.41
CA LYS A 383 -15.45 -4.94 -28.22
C LYS A 383 -14.21 -5.62 -28.80
N ASP A 384 -13.80 -5.25 -30.02
CA ASP A 384 -12.59 -5.80 -30.65
C ASP A 384 -11.34 -5.51 -29.82
N LEU A 385 -11.20 -4.26 -29.32
CA LEU A 385 -10.10 -3.91 -28.42
C LEU A 385 -10.11 -4.75 -27.14
N SER A 386 -11.28 -5.01 -26.56
CA SER A 386 -11.43 -5.81 -25.35
C SER A 386 -11.02 -7.27 -25.60
N GLU A 387 -11.44 -7.87 -26.71
CA GLU A 387 -11.07 -9.24 -27.09
C GLU A 387 -9.58 -9.37 -27.42
N MET A 388 -8.96 -8.37 -28.07
CA MET A 388 -7.53 -8.38 -28.40
C MET A 388 -6.62 -8.20 -27.17
N THR A 389 -7.08 -7.45 -26.17
CA THR A 389 -6.22 -7.01 -25.05
C THR A 389 -6.57 -7.66 -23.72
N SER A 390 -7.72 -8.30 -23.62
CA SER A 390 -8.35 -8.73 -22.36
C SER A 390 -8.66 -7.58 -21.39
N ILE A 391 -8.59 -6.31 -21.83
CA ILE A 391 -8.97 -5.15 -21.00
C ILE A 391 -10.48 -5.01 -20.99
N ALA A 392 -11.08 -4.76 -19.81
CA ALA A 392 -12.51 -4.52 -19.68
C ALA A 392 -12.97 -3.33 -20.54
N GLN A 393 -14.13 -3.44 -21.17
CA GLN A 393 -14.68 -2.37 -22.02
C GLN A 393 -14.83 -1.05 -21.26
N THR A 394 -15.18 -1.10 -19.97
CA THR A 394 -15.26 0.07 -19.08
C THR A 394 -13.91 0.77 -18.90
N ASP A 395 -12.82 0.02 -18.78
CA ASP A 395 -11.46 0.55 -18.67
C ASP A 395 -10.97 1.10 -20.02
N ILE A 396 -11.33 0.46 -21.14
CA ILE A 396 -11.08 0.99 -22.50
C ILE A 396 -11.81 2.31 -22.71
N ILE A 397 -13.10 2.37 -22.38
CA ILE A 397 -13.93 3.58 -22.53
C ILE A 397 -13.33 4.71 -21.70
N SER A 398 -13.08 4.51 -20.41
CA SER A 398 -12.52 5.55 -19.54
C SER A 398 -11.14 6.03 -20.01
N THR A 399 -10.30 5.11 -20.48
CA THR A 399 -8.98 5.44 -21.03
C THR A 399 -9.09 6.29 -22.30
N LEU A 400 -9.91 5.89 -23.27
CA LEU A 400 -10.13 6.65 -24.50
C LEU A 400 -10.83 7.98 -24.25
N GLN A 401 -11.75 8.06 -23.28
CA GLN A 401 -12.37 9.31 -22.84
C GLN A 401 -11.32 10.29 -22.31
N SER A 402 -10.36 9.82 -21.52
CA SER A 402 -9.29 10.66 -20.98
C SER A 402 -8.38 11.27 -22.06
N MET A 403 -8.28 10.60 -23.22
CA MET A 403 -7.53 11.07 -24.40
C MET A 403 -8.42 11.79 -25.43
N ASN A 404 -9.72 11.97 -25.16
CA ASN A 404 -10.72 12.51 -26.08
C ASN A 404 -10.84 11.73 -27.42
N MET A 405 -10.65 10.40 -27.40
CA MET A 405 -10.64 9.52 -28.58
C MET A 405 -11.93 8.72 -28.77
N VAL A 406 -12.96 8.97 -27.96
CA VAL A 406 -14.27 8.30 -28.02
C VAL A 406 -15.39 9.33 -27.88
N LYS A 407 -16.49 9.11 -28.60
CA LYS A 407 -17.72 9.93 -28.54
C LYS A 407 -18.91 9.06 -28.19
N TYR A 408 -19.94 9.66 -27.61
CA TYR A 408 -21.21 8.99 -27.37
C TYR A 408 -22.19 9.32 -28.51
N TRP A 409 -22.71 8.29 -29.18
CA TRP A 409 -23.59 8.42 -30.32
C TRP A 409 -24.68 7.35 -30.27
N LYS A 410 -25.96 7.76 -30.35
CA LYS A 410 -27.14 6.86 -30.34
C LYS A 410 -27.10 5.77 -29.25
N GLY A 411 -26.70 6.14 -28.04
CA GLY A 411 -26.64 5.19 -26.92
C GLY A 411 -25.35 4.38 -26.80
N GLN A 412 -24.40 4.54 -27.74
CA GLN A 412 -23.17 3.76 -27.80
C GLN A 412 -21.91 4.63 -27.78
N HIS A 413 -20.83 4.08 -27.23
CA HIS A 413 -19.50 4.68 -27.32
C HIS A 413 -18.85 4.27 -28.65
N VAL A 414 -18.44 5.27 -29.44
CA VAL A 414 -17.83 5.07 -30.75
C VAL A 414 -16.44 5.69 -30.77
N ILE A 415 -15.44 4.89 -31.16
CA ILE A 415 -14.05 5.34 -31.28
C ILE A 415 -13.98 6.32 -32.45
N CYS A 416 -13.51 7.54 -32.19
CA CYS A 416 -13.48 8.64 -33.15
C CYS A 416 -12.07 9.23 -33.17
N VAL A 417 -11.18 8.61 -33.93
CA VAL A 417 -9.75 8.94 -33.95
C VAL A 417 -9.25 9.09 -35.38
N THR A 418 -8.32 10.03 -35.59
CA THR A 418 -7.54 10.14 -36.83
C THR A 418 -6.13 9.60 -36.61
N PRO A 419 -5.45 9.06 -37.65
CA PRO A 419 -4.06 8.60 -37.52
C PRO A 419 -3.11 9.68 -36.97
N LYS A 420 -3.34 10.96 -37.35
CA LYS A 420 -2.57 12.10 -36.85
C LYS A 420 -2.70 12.26 -35.33
N LEU A 421 -3.91 12.14 -34.79
CA LEU A 421 -4.15 12.25 -33.34
C LEU A 421 -3.46 11.11 -32.56
N VAL A 422 -3.47 9.89 -33.10
CA VAL A 422 -2.74 8.75 -32.48
C VAL A 422 -1.24 9.05 -32.41
N GLU A 423 -0.65 9.49 -33.53
CA GLU A 423 0.77 9.84 -33.61
C GLU A 423 1.17 10.99 -32.67
N GLU A 424 0.30 12.00 -32.52
CA GLU A 424 0.50 13.09 -31.55
C GLU A 424 0.54 12.57 -30.10
N HIS A 425 -0.38 11.66 -29.75
CA HIS A 425 -0.36 11.03 -28.44
C HIS A 425 0.88 10.15 -28.22
N ILE A 426 1.26 9.31 -29.19
CA ILE A 426 2.43 8.43 -29.07
C ILE A 426 3.74 9.23 -28.89
N LYS A 427 3.86 10.40 -29.53
CA LYS A 427 5.02 11.28 -29.40
C LYS A 427 5.02 12.09 -28.10
N SER A 428 3.90 12.16 -27.38
CA SER A 428 3.82 12.89 -26.11
C SER A 428 4.65 12.20 -25.02
N ALA A 429 5.32 13.01 -24.20
CA ALA A 429 6.09 12.53 -23.05
C ALA A 429 5.25 11.75 -22.02
N GLN A 430 3.92 11.89 -22.06
CA GLN A 430 2.99 11.18 -21.18
C GLN A 430 2.83 9.69 -21.54
N PHE A 431 2.94 9.34 -22.82
CA PHE A 431 2.63 8.00 -23.33
C PHE A 431 3.89 7.29 -23.82
N LYS A 432 4.87 7.16 -22.91
CA LYS A 432 6.13 6.48 -23.23
C LYS A 432 5.95 4.98 -23.34
N ARG A 433 6.61 4.41 -24.35
CA ARG A 433 6.78 2.96 -24.51
C ARG A 433 7.26 2.32 -23.20
N PRO A 434 6.63 1.24 -22.73
CA PRO A 434 7.11 0.49 -21.59
C PRO A 434 8.57 0.04 -21.80
N ARG A 435 9.42 0.25 -20.80
CA ARG A 435 10.83 -0.19 -20.83
C ARG A 435 10.96 -1.70 -20.88
N LEU A 436 10.05 -2.39 -20.19
CA LEU A 436 9.97 -3.84 -20.10
C LEU A 436 8.64 -4.28 -20.71
N VAL A 437 8.69 -5.30 -21.56
CA VAL A 437 7.52 -5.87 -22.26
C VAL A 437 7.56 -7.38 -22.09
N VAL A 438 6.39 -7.99 -21.88
CA VAL A 438 6.26 -9.44 -21.76
C VAL A 438 6.53 -10.08 -23.12
N ASP A 439 7.27 -11.19 -23.11
CA ASP A 439 7.54 -11.99 -24.28
C ASP A 439 6.75 -13.28 -24.18
N THR A 440 5.69 -13.40 -24.98
CA THR A 440 4.78 -14.55 -24.89
C THR A 440 5.47 -15.87 -25.25
N ALA A 441 6.56 -15.85 -26.02
CA ALA A 441 7.34 -17.06 -26.32
C ALA A 441 8.11 -17.58 -25.09
N ALA A 442 8.38 -16.73 -24.10
CA ALA A 442 9.03 -17.08 -22.85
C ALA A 442 8.05 -17.51 -21.74
N LEU A 443 6.73 -17.41 -21.99
CA LEU A 443 5.67 -17.75 -21.05
C LEU A 443 5.25 -19.21 -21.21
N ARG A 444 5.49 -20.02 -20.17
CA ARG A 444 5.23 -21.47 -20.12
C ARG A 444 4.09 -21.75 -19.14
N TRP A 445 2.89 -21.35 -19.52
CA TRP A 445 1.71 -21.43 -18.68
C TRP A 445 0.48 -21.94 -19.44
N ALA A 446 -0.45 -22.56 -18.73
CA ALA A 446 -1.74 -22.97 -19.24
C ALA A 446 -2.82 -22.75 -18.17
N PRO A 447 -4.06 -22.38 -18.55
CA PRO A 447 -5.14 -22.18 -17.59
C PRO A 447 -5.36 -23.42 -16.69
N PRO A 448 -5.61 -23.22 -15.38
CA PRO A 448 -6.01 -24.31 -14.50
C PRO A 448 -7.25 -25.01 -15.06
N LYS A 449 -7.29 -26.35 -15.00
CA LYS A 449 -8.49 -27.10 -15.37
C LYS A 449 -9.62 -26.69 -14.42
N LYS A 450 -10.64 -26.01 -14.91
CA LYS A 450 -11.86 -25.75 -14.13
C LYS A 450 -12.41 -27.09 -13.64
N GLN A 451 -12.42 -27.32 -12.33
CA GLN A 451 -13.13 -28.46 -11.78
C GLN A 451 -14.61 -28.25 -12.14
N GLN A 452 -15.15 -29.10 -13.01
CA GLN A 452 -16.59 -29.08 -13.27
C GLN A 452 -17.27 -29.38 -11.94
N ALA A 453 -17.91 -28.36 -11.35
CA ALA A 453 -18.80 -28.56 -10.22
C ALA A 453 -19.80 -29.64 -10.64
N LYS A 454 -19.80 -30.78 -9.93
CA LYS A 454 -20.82 -31.82 -10.13
C LYS A 454 -22.16 -31.14 -9.93
N ALA A 455 -22.89 -30.92 -11.03
CA ALA A 455 -24.27 -30.50 -10.97
C ALA A 455 -25.00 -31.54 -10.11
N GLY A 456 -25.38 -31.15 -8.91
CA GLY A 456 -26.22 -31.97 -8.04
C GLY A 456 -27.49 -32.26 -8.83
N LYS A 457 -27.74 -33.53 -9.11
CA LYS A 457 -29.04 -33.99 -9.60
C LYS A 457 -30.07 -33.55 -8.55
N LYS A 458 -30.91 -32.59 -8.91
CA LYS A 458 -32.22 -32.41 -8.27
C LYS A 458 -33.17 -33.45 -8.80
#